data_AF-A0A4Q4UCZ6-F1
#
_entry.id   AF-A0A4Q4UCZ6-F1
#
_cell.length_a   1.000
_cell.length_b   1.000
_cell.length_c   1.000
_cell.angle_alpha   90.00
_cell.angle_beta   90.00
_cell.angle_gamma   90.00
#
_symmetry.space_group_name_H-M   'P 1'
#
loop_
_entity.id
_entity.type
_entity.pdbx_description
1 polymer ?
#
loop_
_entity_poly.entity_id
_entity_poly.type
_entity_poly.pdbx_seq_one_letter_code
_entity_poly.pdbx_strand_id
1 'polypeptide(L)'
;MASYHRVLGVFDRSIHARSLECDYDIDPWDILIDEERWTGKIRLVGFVDVFFLICYSGKERFEKGLIIYKDNDSVRSTLERAGKDTTEYVVNRDALVNENIQKSYYSFEDDKSSLSYEILGLGHPVGINSNYDPGSLKQYKIKIRKSSDLGARKRIQRGLRQHTLSDLMVDVVRLGFITQAELISKVIAMAVAGTATDDLARKYLQVLSGGQPGSPGLSRDRM
;
A
#
# COMPACT_ATOMS: atom_id res chain seq x y z
N MET A 1 23.11 -6.44 18.02
CA MET A 1 22.36 -6.08 16.79
C MET A 1 20.94 -6.60 16.93
N ALA A 2 19.94 -5.79 16.61
CA ALA A 2 18.53 -6.16 16.78
C ALA A 2 18.05 -7.05 15.62
N SER A 3 17.10 -7.94 15.90
CA SER A 3 16.35 -8.65 14.87
C SER A 3 15.42 -7.67 14.12
N TYR A 4 15.18 -7.90 12.83
CA TYR A 4 14.21 -7.09 12.08
C TYR A 4 12.79 -7.19 12.66
N HIS A 5 12.48 -8.26 13.40
CA HIS A 5 11.21 -8.39 14.12
C HIS A 5 11.04 -7.28 15.17
N ARG A 6 12.13 -6.89 15.84
CA ARG A 6 12.11 -5.78 16.81
C ARG A 6 11.87 -4.45 16.10
N VAL A 7 12.42 -4.28 14.90
CA VAL A 7 12.21 -3.08 14.08
C VAL A 7 10.74 -2.96 13.67
N LEU A 8 10.13 -4.05 13.18
CA LEU A 8 8.69 -4.07 12.90
C LEU A 8 7.85 -3.76 14.16
N GLY A 9 8.27 -4.26 15.32
CA GLY A 9 7.62 -4.00 16.60
C GLY A 9 7.61 -2.52 17.03
N VAL A 10 8.58 -1.71 16.59
CA VAL A 10 8.58 -0.25 16.83
C VAL A 10 7.41 0.44 16.14
N PHE A 11 6.91 -0.13 15.04
CA PHE A 11 5.78 0.38 14.28
C PHE A 11 4.47 -0.36 14.60
N ASP A 12 4.43 -1.12 15.70
CA ASP A 12 3.31 -2.01 16.04
C ASP A 12 2.95 -2.95 14.87
N ARG A 13 3.98 -3.48 14.19
CA ARG A 13 3.85 -4.44 13.08
C ARG A 13 4.54 -5.75 13.43
N SER A 14 4.05 -6.83 12.81
CA SER A 14 4.61 -8.18 12.94
C SER A 14 4.32 -8.98 11.69
N ILE A 15 5.22 -9.91 11.32
CA ILE A 15 4.97 -10.85 10.22
C ILE A 15 3.88 -11.87 10.55
N HIS A 16 3.45 -11.95 11.81
CA HIS A 16 2.32 -12.79 12.23
C HIS A 16 1.02 -12.00 12.37
N ALA A 17 1.03 -10.70 12.03
CA ALA A 17 -0.17 -9.89 12.07
C ALA A 17 -1.17 -10.34 11.00
N ARG A 18 -2.46 -10.29 11.33
CA ARG A 18 -3.52 -10.61 10.37
C ARG A 18 -3.52 -9.66 9.18
N SER A 19 -3.15 -8.40 9.38
CA SER A 19 -3.06 -7.38 8.32
C SER A 19 -1.87 -7.56 7.36
N LEU A 20 -1.03 -8.60 7.55
CA LEU A 20 0.08 -8.90 6.66
C LEU A 20 -0.45 -9.42 5.32
N GLU A 21 -0.08 -8.75 4.24
CA GLU A 21 -0.46 -9.13 2.88
C GLU A 21 0.68 -9.83 2.11
N CYS A 22 1.92 -9.46 2.43
CA CYS A 22 3.10 -10.03 1.81
C CYS A 22 4.23 -10.20 2.82
N ASP A 23 4.83 -11.37 2.85
CA ASP A 23 6.15 -11.63 3.43
C ASP A 23 6.92 -12.44 2.40
N TYR A 24 7.90 -11.82 1.75
CA TYR A 24 8.62 -12.40 0.62
C TYR A 24 10.08 -11.95 0.58
N ASP A 25 11.00 -12.89 0.40
CA ASP A 25 12.41 -12.60 0.16
C ASP A 25 12.64 -12.25 -1.31
N ILE A 26 13.15 -11.06 -1.56
CA ILE A 26 13.51 -10.54 -2.87
C ILE A 26 15.02 -10.72 -3.06
N ASP A 27 15.40 -11.22 -4.23
CA ASP A 27 16.80 -11.27 -4.62
C ASP A 27 17.34 -9.84 -4.90
N PRO A 28 18.54 -9.48 -4.44
CA PRO A 28 19.15 -8.17 -4.72
C PRO A 28 19.23 -7.77 -6.19
N TRP A 29 19.29 -8.73 -7.10
CA TRP A 29 19.30 -8.50 -8.55
C TRP A 29 17.91 -8.13 -9.08
N ASP A 30 16.87 -8.43 -8.31
CA ASP A 30 15.47 -8.22 -8.66
C ASP A 30 14.88 -6.94 -8.03
N ILE A 31 15.69 -6.10 -7.37
CA ILE A 31 15.23 -4.83 -6.80
C ILE A 31 16.20 -3.68 -7.02
N LEU A 32 15.65 -2.50 -7.33
CA LEU A 32 16.33 -1.22 -7.38
C LEU A 32 15.58 -0.23 -6.49
N ILE A 33 16.30 0.53 -5.68
CA ILE A 33 15.77 1.61 -4.84
C ILE A 33 16.56 2.85 -5.22
N ASP A 34 15.90 3.85 -5.79
CA ASP A 34 16.50 5.04 -6.38
C ASP A 34 17.62 4.72 -7.37
N GLU A 35 17.39 3.70 -8.21
CA GLU A 35 18.35 3.19 -9.20
C GLU A 35 19.60 2.51 -8.61
N GLU A 36 19.70 2.45 -7.28
CA GLU A 36 20.74 1.73 -6.56
C GLU A 36 20.29 0.35 -6.10
N ARG A 37 21.25 -0.55 -5.92
CA ARG A 37 21.02 -1.89 -5.38
C ARG A 37 21.44 -1.98 -3.94
N TRP A 38 20.62 -2.63 -3.14
CA TRP A 38 21.03 -3.01 -1.80
C TRP A 38 21.77 -4.34 -1.86
N THR A 39 22.94 -4.38 -1.22
CA THR A 39 23.66 -5.62 -0.96
C THR A 39 23.06 -6.34 0.25
N GLY A 40 22.99 -7.68 0.23
CA GLY A 40 22.44 -8.49 1.31
C GLY A 40 21.06 -9.09 0.99
N LYS A 41 20.48 -9.90 1.88
CA LYS A 41 19.13 -10.46 1.64
C LYS A 41 18.09 -9.39 1.92
N ILE A 42 17.12 -9.23 1.01
CA ILE A 42 16.09 -8.20 1.13
C ILE A 42 14.74 -8.90 1.32
N ARG A 43 14.00 -8.49 2.34
CA ARG A 43 12.64 -8.97 2.60
C ARG A 43 11.64 -7.85 2.41
N LEU A 44 10.62 -8.11 1.61
CA LEU A 44 9.44 -7.28 1.46
C LEU A 44 8.37 -7.75 2.45
N VAL A 45 8.03 -6.87 3.39
CA VAL A 45 6.94 -7.07 4.35
C VAL A 45 5.85 -6.05 4.06
N GLY A 46 4.80 -6.46 3.37
CA GLY A 46 3.69 -5.61 2.95
C GLY A 46 2.48 -5.73 3.85
N PHE A 47 1.99 -4.59 4.34
CA PHE A 47 0.71 -4.45 5.03
C PHE A 47 -0.27 -3.69 4.13
N VAL A 48 -1.50 -3.54 4.61
CA VAL A 48 -2.57 -2.82 3.92
C VAL A 48 -2.20 -1.34 3.69
N ASP A 49 -1.61 -0.69 4.70
CA ASP A 49 -1.34 0.75 4.82
C ASP A 49 0.11 1.14 4.51
N VAL A 50 1.07 0.24 4.79
CA VAL A 50 2.51 0.47 4.61
C VAL A 50 3.19 -0.78 4.08
N PHE A 51 4.41 -0.65 3.57
CA PHE A 51 5.29 -1.80 3.37
C PHE A 51 6.73 -1.49 3.78
N PHE A 52 7.47 -2.53 4.13
CA PHE A 52 8.85 -2.46 4.53
C PHE A 52 9.72 -3.21 3.53
N LEU A 53 10.85 -2.62 3.18
CA LEU A 53 11.98 -3.30 2.56
C LEU A 53 13.08 -3.40 3.60
N ILE A 54 13.44 -4.63 3.96
CA ILE A 54 14.35 -4.90 5.06
C ILE A 54 15.55 -5.67 4.53
N CYS A 55 16.73 -5.09 4.65
CA CYS A 55 17.99 -5.80 4.44
C CYS A 55 18.40 -6.49 5.73
N TYR A 56 18.69 -7.79 5.64
CA TYR A 56 19.09 -8.60 6.78
C TYR A 56 20.20 -9.60 6.42
N SER A 57 20.94 -10.02 7.45
CA SER A 57 21.95 -11.08 7.35
C SER A 57 21.70 -12.24 8.31
N GLY A 58 22.32 -13.39 8.01
CA GLY A 58 22.13 -14.62 8.76
C GLY A 58 20.66 -15.09 8.73
N LYS A 59 20.06 -15.25 9.91
CA LYS A 59 18.66 -15.66 10.06
C LYS A 59 17.69 -14.47 10.10
N GLU A 60 18.05 -13.39 10.79
CA GLU A 60 17.13 -12.27 11.06
C GLU A 60 17.81 -10.96 11.46
N ARG A 61 19.14 -10.88 11.33
CA ARG A 61 19.91 -9.73 11.82
C ARG A 61 19.64 -8.53 10.92
N PHE A 62 19.04 -7.49 11.48
CA PHE A 62 18.74 -6.26 10.75
C PHE A 62 20.02 -5.49 10.39
N GLU A 63 20.11 -5.01 9.16
CA GLU A 63 21.21 -4.16 8.69
C GLU A 63 20.72 -2.76 8.32
N LYS A 64 19.71 -2.68 7.46
CA LYS A 64 19.08 -1.44 7.02
C LYS A 64 17.65 -1.72 6.58
N GLY A 65 16.80 -0.71 6.61
CA GLY A 65 15.42 -0.85 6.15
C GLY A 65 14.86 0.45 5.60
N LEU A 66 13.71 0.33 4.97
CA LEU A 66 12.93 1.42 4.39
C LEU A 66 11.46 1.10 4.65
N ILE A 67 10.71 2.07 5.16
CA ILE A 67 9.25 2.02 5.26
C ILE A 67 8.69 2.95 4.20
N ILE A 68 7.71 2.48 3.44
CA ILE A 68 6.96 3.28 2.47
C ILE A 68 5.50 3.31 2.89
N TYR A 69 4.93 4.51 2.92
CA TYR A 69 3.53 4.73 3.24
C TYR A 69 2.67 4.70 1.98
N LYS A 70 1.54 4.00 2.06
CA LYS A 70 0.54 3.95 0.98
C LYS A 70 -0.65 4.85 1.25
N ASP A 71 -0.91 5.17 2.50
CA ASP A 71 -2.03 6.02 2.88
C ASP A 71 -1.70 7.51 2.70
N ASN A 72 -2.49 8.18 1.85
CA ASN A 72 -2.27 9.58 1.48
C ASN A 72 -2.55 10.55 2.63
N ASP A 73 -3.51 10.23 3.51
CA ASP A 73 -3.88 11.12 4.61
C ASP A 73 -2.82 11.09 5.71
N SER A 74 -2.31 9.90 6.06
CA SER A 74 -1.16 9.73 6.96
C SER A 74 0.08 10.47 6.43
N VAL A 75 0.37 10.37 5.14
CA VAL A 75 1.51 11.04 4.51
C VAL A 75 1.36 12.56 4.56
N ARG A 76 0.17 13.09 4.23
CA ARG A 76 -0.09 14.54 4.27
C ARG A 76 0.14 15.11 5.68
N SER A 77 -0.42 14.45 6.70
CA SER A 77 -0.23 14.89 8.09
C SER A 77 1.25 14.88 8.51
N THR A 78 2.05 13.95 7.97
CA THR A 78 3.49 13.86 8.24
C THR A 78 4.27 14.99 7.55
N LEU A 79 3.91 15.32 6.30
CA LEU A 79 4.50 16.44 5.56
C LEU A 79 4.21 17.79 6.22
N GLU A 80 2.97 18.00 6.66
CA GLU A 80 2.56 19.21 7.38
C GLU A 80 3.34 19.37 8.69
N ARG A 81 3.49 18.29 9.46
CA ARG A 81 4.31 18.29 10.69
C ARG A 81 5.79 18.54 10.43
N ALA A 82 6.29 18.14 9.26
CA ALA A 82 7.66 18.40 8.83
C ALA A 82 7.86 19.82 8.26
N GLY A 83 6.80 20.61 8.09
CA GLY A 83 6.85 21.91 7.45
C GLY A 83 7.25 21.86 5.97
N LYS A 84 7.05 20.72 5.30
CA LYS A 84 7.38 20.53 3.88
C LYS A 84 6.19 20.88 3.00
N ASP A 85 6.45 21.42 1.81
CA ASP A 85 5.40 21.66 0.84
C ASP A 85 4.85 20.32 0.33
N THR A 86 3.54 20.16 0.46
CA THR A 86 2.84 18.96 0.02
C THR A 86 2.77 18.86 -1.50
N THR A 87 2.93 19.95 -2.25
CA THR A 87 2.78 19.93 -3.72
C THR A 87 3.95 19.26 -4.44
N GLU A 88 5.16 19.34 -3.88
CA GLU A 88 6.39 18.79 -4.46
C GLU A 88 6.32 17.26 -4.66
N TYR A 89 5.67 16.56 -3.73
CA TYR A 89 5.67 15.09 -3.67
C TYR A 89 4.43 14.44 -4.29
N VAL A 90 3.54 15.23 -4.90
CA VAL A 90 2.31 14.72 -5.52
C VAL A 90 2.67 13.92 -6.77
N VAL A 91 2.24 12.65 -6.81
CA VAL A 91 2.51 11.75 -7.93
C VAL A 91 1.50 11.94 -9.06
N ASN A 92 0.24 12.25 -8.73
CA ASN A 92 -0.79 12.55 -9.73
C ASN A 92 -0.83 14.05 -10.08
N ARG A 93 -0.11 14.43 -11.15
CA ARG A 93 -0.01 15.83 -11.60
C ARG A 93 -1.35 16.50 -11.89
N ASP A 94 -2.37 15.74 -12.27
CA ASP A 94 -3.72 16.27 -12.52
C ASP A 94 -4.35 16.91 -11.26
N ALA A 95 -4.00 16.41 -10.06
CA ALA A 95 -4.45 16.98 -8.79
C ALA A 95 -3.76 18.30 -8.42
N LEU A 96 -2.72 18.70 -9.14
CA LEU A 96 -2.11 20.03 -9.00
C LEU A 96 -2.87 21.09 -9.79
N VAL A 97 -3.61 20.68 -10.82
CA VAL A 97 -4.38 21.58 -11.70
C VAL A 97 -5.86 21.58 -11.32
N ASN A 98 -6.39 20.44 -10.87
CA ASN A 98 -7.80 20.27 -10.53
C ASN A 98 -7.98 19.96 -9.05
N GLU A 99 -8.53 20.93 -8.30
CA GLU A 99 -8.80 20.83 -6.87
C GLU A 99 -9.82 19.74 -6.49
N ASN A 100 -10.62 19.26 -7.44
CA ASN A 100 -11.57 18.17 -7.19
C ASN A 100 -10.90 16.78 -7.14
N ILE A 101 -9.63 16.67 -7.58
CA ILE A 101 -8.89 15.41 -7.56
C ILE A 101 -8.04 15.38 -6.30
N GLN A 102 -8.20 14.34 -5.48
CA GLN A 102 -7.40 14.18 -4.27
C GLN A 102 -5.92 13.95 -4.65
N LYS A 103 -5.03 14.70 -4.00
CA LYS A 103 -3.58 14.52 -4.13
C LYS A 103 -3.17 13.13 -3.61
N SER A 104 -2.45 12.39 -4.45
CA SER A 104 -1.84 11.11 -4.13
C SER A 104 -0.32 11.25 -4.05
N TYR A 105 0.27 10.63 -3.05
CA TYR A 105 1.70 10.58 -2.80
C TYR A 105 2.31 9.21 -3.10
N TYR A 106 1.45 8.28 -3.54
CA TYR A 106 1.78 6.92 -3.83
C TYR A 106 1.30 6.54 -5.24
N SER A 107 2.16 5.87 -5.99
CA SER A 107 1.81 5.20 -7.25
C SER A 107 2.40 3.81 -7.28
N PHE A 108 1.60 2.87 -7.78
CA PHE A 108 1.99 1.50 -8.03
C PHE A 108 1.58 1.14 -9.46
N GLU A 109 2.58 0.88 -10.30
CA GLU A 109 2.40 0.52 -11.70
C GLU A 109 2.73 -0.97 -11.92
N ASP A 110 1.73 -1.72 -12.37
CA ASP A 110 1.86 -3.10 -12.85
C ASP A 110 1.48 -3.17 -14.32
N ASP A 111 2.33 -2.63 -15.20
CA ASP A 111 2.13 -2.78 -16.63
C ASP A 111 2.28 -4.25 -17.02
N LYS A 112 1.26 -4.84 -17.64
CA LYS A 112 1.28 -6.25 -18.06
C LYS A 112 2.42 -6.57 -19.02
N SER A 113 2.89 -5.58 -19.79
CA SER A 113 4.01 -5.74 -20.72
C SER A 113 5.38 -5.72 -20.02
N SER A 114 5.47 -5.06 -18.86
CA SER A 114 6.72 -4.92 -18.11
C SER A 114 7.01 -6.16 -17.26
N LEU A 115 8.30 -6.46 -17.09
CA LEU A 115 8.78 -7.52 -16.19
C LEU A 115 8.98 -7.04 -14.75
N SER A 116 8.66 -5.78 -14.45
CA SER A 116 8.90 -5.16 -13.15
C SER A 116 7.71 -4.33 -12.69
N TYR A 117 7.48 -4.31 -11.38
CA TYR A 117 6.66 -3.33 -10.69
C TYR A 117 7.44 -2.04 -10.52
N GLU A 118 6.79 -0.91 -10.77
CA GLU A 118 7.34 0.40 -10.45
C GLU A 118 6.52 1.05 -9.34
N ILE A 119 7.20 1.53 -8.31
CA ILE A 119 6.60 2.16 -7.15
C ILE A 119 7.23 3.52 -6.95
N LEU A 120 6.38 4.52 -6.77
CA LEU A 120 6.77 5.86 -6.32
C LEU A 120 6.02 6.11 -5.01
N GLY A 121 6.75 6.38 -3.94
CA GLY A 121 6.13 6.56 -2.62
C GLY A 121 7.00 7.35 -1.66
N LEU A 122 6.35 7.96 -0.67
CA LEU A 122 7.02 8.64 0.43
C LEU A 122 7.32 7.66 1.57
N GLY A 123 8.48 7.82 2.19
CA GLY A 123 8.95 6.92 3.22
C GLY A 123 10.13 7.44 4.02
N HIS A 124 10.61 6.61 4.94
CA HIS A 124 11.78 6.90 5.77
C HIS A 124 12.76 5.72 5.81
N PRO A 125 14.06 5.98 5.92
CA PRO A 125 15.00 4.95 6.29
C PRO A 125 14.66 4.45 7.69
N VAL A 126 14.53 3.15 7.82
CA VAL A 126 14.24 2.46 9.07
C VAL A 126 15.55 2.01 9.69
N GLY A 127 15.68 2.21 11.00
CA GLY A 127 16.81 1.80 11.81
C GLY A 127 16.35 1.09 13.10
N ILE A 128 17.25 1.01 14.07
CA ILE A 128 16.93 0.49 15.41
C ILE A 128 16.34 1.62 16.31
N ASN A 129 16.24 2.84 15.78
CA ASN A 129 15.75 4.00 16.52
C ASN A 129 14.22 3.93 16.70
N SER A 130 13.74 4.39 17.85
CA SER A 130 12.31 4.48 18.16
C SER A 130 11.65 5.76 17.64
N ASN A 131 12.44 6.81 17.39
CA ASN A 131 11.95 8.10 16.94
C ASN A 131 12.50 8.40 15.54
N TYR A 132 11.59 8.65 14.60
CA TYR A 132 11.90 9.09 13.25
C TYR A 132 11.49 10.55 13.11
N ASP A 133 12.44 11.39 12.72
CA ASP A 133 12.19 12.80 12.46
C ASP A 133 11.27 12.93 11.22
N PRO A 134 10.11 13.62 11.32
CA PRO A 134 9.28 13.93 10.16
C PRO A 134 10.07 14.57 9.00
N GLY A 135 11.11 15.37 9.29
CA GLY A 135 11.98 15.98 8.28
C GLY A 135 12.74 14.97 7.41
N SER A 136 12.92 13.73 7.88
CA SER A 136 13.59 12.66 7.14
C SER A 136 12.75 12.02 6.05
N LEU A 137 11.47 12.41 5.90
CA LEU A 137 10.58 11.89 4.86
C LEU A 137 11.13 12.22 3.48
N LYS A 138 11.30 11.21 2.64
CA LYS A 138 11.82 11.33 1.27
C LYS A 138 10.97 10.49 0.31
N GLN A 139 10.96 10.89 -0.95
CA GLN A 139 10.36 10.11 -2.02
C GLN A 139 11.36 9.08 -2.53
N TYR A 140 10.88 7.86 -2.71
CA TYR A 140 11.67 6.73 -3.19
C TYR A 140 11.04 6.20 -4.47
N LYS A 141 11.90 5.88 -5.44
CA LYS A 141 11.57 5.16 -6.66
C LYS A 141 12.06 3.73 -6.54
N ILE A 142 11.13 2.80 -6.40
CA ILE A 142 11.45 1.38 -6.20
C ILE A 142 11.02 0.62 -7.45
N LYS A 143 11.92 -0.19 -8.01
CA LYS A 143 11.60 -1.14 -9.07
C LYS A 143 11.83 -2.56 -8.56
N ILE A 144 10.82 -3.41 -8.68
CA ILE A 144 10.89 -4.81 -8.24
C ILE A 144 10.55 -5.71 -9.42
N ARG A 145 11.42 -6.66 -9.78
CA ARG A 145 11.14 -7.64 -10.82
C ARG A 145 9.99 -8.55 -10.40
N LYS A 146 9.10 -8.84 -11.34
CA LYS A 146 7.97 -9.74 -11.13
C LYS A 146 8.49 -11.16 -10.96
N SER A 147 8.05 -11.82 -9.89
CA SER A 147 8.34 -13.24 -9.68
C SER A 147 7.71 -14.09 -10.78
N SER A 148 8.41 -15.15 -11.19
CA SER A 148 7.89 -16.17 -12.11
C SER A 148 6.78 -17.00 -11.46
N ASP A 149 6.76 -17.12 -10.13
CA ASP A 149 5.69 -17.80 -9.42
C ASP A 149 4.44 -16.91 -9.32
N LEU A 150 3.32 -17.40 -9.84
CA LEU A 150 2.04 -16.68 -9.83
C LEU A 150 1.52 -16.44 -8.40
N GLY A 151 1.78 -17.36 -7.46
CA GLY A 151 1.35 -17.22 -6.06
C GLY A 151 2.09 -16.07 -5.38
N ALA A 152 3.42 -16.08 -5.44
CA ALA A 152 4.28 -15.00 -4.98
C ALA A 152 3.94 -13.67 -5.66
N ARG A 153 3.76 -13.67 -7.00
CA ARG A 153 3.39 -12.48 -7.77
C ARG A 153 2.12 -11.83 -7.24
N LYS A 154 1.06 -12.59 -6.99
CA LYS A 154 -0.20 -12.07 -6.42
C LYS A 154 -0.03 -11.51 -5.01
N ARG A 155 0.75 -12.18 -4.15
CA ARG A 155 1.05 -11.69 -2.78
C ARG A 155 1.85 -10.40 -2.80
N ILE A 156 2.91 -10.34 -3.60
CA ILE A 156 3.75 -9.15 -3.76
C ILE A 156 2.92 -7.99 -4.31
N GLN A 157 2.16 -8.22 -5.39
CA GLN A 157 1.30 -7.21 -5.98
C GLN A 157 0.32 -6.64 -4.94
N ARG A 158 -0.33 -7.51 -4.16
CA ARG A 158 -1.27 -7.08 -3.13
C ARG A 158 -0.57 -6.35 -1.98
N GLY A 159 0.59 -6.83 -1.55
CA GLY A 159 1.44 -6.20 -0.54
C GLY A 159 2.03 -4.86 -0.97
N LEU A 160 2.05 -4.53 -2.26
CA LEU A 160 2.52 -3.24 -2.79
C LEU A 160 1.36 -2.32 -3.20
N ARG A 161 0.23 -2.85 -3.67
CA ARG A 161 -0.91 -2.04 -4.10
C ARG A 161 -1.52 -1.24 -2.92
N GLN A 162 -2.03 -0.06 -3.22
CA GLN A 162 -2.90 0.68 -2.31
C GLN A 162 -4.28 0.01 -2.29
N HIS A 163 -4.82 -0.25 -1.10
CA HIS A 163 -6.12 -0.90 -0.95
C HIS A 163 -7.23 0.14 -1.01
N THR A 164 -8.25 -0.13 -1.81
CA THR A 164 -9.48 0.69 -1.85
C THR A 164 -10.36 0.36 -0.66
N LEU A 165 -11.33 1.22 -0.31
CA LEU A 165 -12.28 0.95 0.78
C LEU A 165 -13.02 -0.39 0.60
N SER A 166 -13.31 -0.79 -0.65
CA SER A 166 -13.91 -2.09 -0.95
C SER A 166 -12.95 -3.25 -0.72
N ASP A 167 -11.67 -3.09 -1.06
CA ASP A 167 -10.65 -4.09 -0.72
C ASP A 167 -10.57 -4.24 0.80
N LEU A 168 -10.50 -3.12 1.55
CA LEU A 168 -10.47 -3.13 3.02
C LEU A 168 -11.66 -3.90 3.61
N MET A 169 -12.87 -3.68 3.09
CA MET A 169 -14.07 -4.40 3.55
C MET A 169 -13.96 -5.92 3.34
N VAL A 170 -13.52 -6.36 2.16
CA VAL A 170 -13.28 -7.78 1.86
C VAL A 170 -12.19 -8.34 2.78
N ASP A 171 -11.16 -7.54 3.05
CA ASP A 171 -10.03 -7.92 3.89
C ASP A 171 -10.47 -8.14 5.34
N VAL A 172 -11.31 -7.25 5.88
CA VAL A 172 -11.85 -7.39 7.25
C VAL A 172 -12.61 -8.72 7.41
N VAL A 173 -13.28 -9.20 6.36
CA VAL A 173 -13.91 -10.53 6.38
C VAL A 173 -12.90 -11.66 6.23
N ARG A 174 -11.99 -11.57 5.26
CA ARG A 174 -10.92 -12.57 5.05
C ARG A 174 -10.07 -12.78 6.31
N LEU A 175 -9.85 -11.72 7.07
CA LEU A 175 -9.07 -11.70 8.31
C LEU A 175 -9.90 -12.09 9.55
N GLY A 176 -11.21 -12.33 9.37
CA GLY A 176 -12.12 -12.80 10.41
C GLY A 176 -12.41 -11.76 11.49
N PHE A 177 -12.34 -10.47 11.16
CA PHE A 177 -12.77 -9.40 12.06
C PHE A 177 -14.29 -9.22 12.04
N ILE A 178 -14.92 -9.39 10.88
CA ILE A 178 -16.38 -9.43 10.72
C ILE A 178 -16.78 -10.61 9.84
N THR A 179 -18.00 -11.08 9.99
CA THR A 179 -18.58 -12.11 9.11
C THR A 179 -19.07 -11.51 7.79
N GLN A 180 -19.25 -12.35 6.76
CA GLN A 180 -19.86 -11.93 5.50
C GLN A 180 -21.26 -11.33 5.72
N ALA A 181 -22.05 -11.91 6.64
CA ALA A 181 -23.39 -11.43 6.97
C ALA A 181 -23.37 -10.03 7.61
N GLU A 182 -22.45 -9.79 8.54
CA GLU A 182 -22.27 -8.47 9.17
C GLU A 182 -21.80 -7.43 8.15
N LEU A 183 -20.91 -7.80 7.22
CA LEU A 183 -20.48 -6.90 6.16
C LEU A 183 -21.65 -6.52 5.25
N ILE A 184 -22.43 -7.50 4.77
CA ILE A 184 -23.62 -7.27 3.94
C ILE A 184 -24.60 -6.33 4.65
N SER A 185 -24.87 -6.57 5.93
CA SER A 185 -25.75 -5.72 6.73
C SER A 185 -25.25 -4.28 6.81
N LYS A 186 -23.95 -4.07 7.08
CA LYS A 186 -23.34 -2.72 7.11
C LYS A 186 -23.39 -2.03 5.75
N VAL A 187 -23.16 -2.76 4.67
CA VAL A 187 -23.22 -2.20 3.31
C VAL A 187 -24.65 -1.79 2.94
N ILE A 188 -25.65 -2.62 3.23
CA ILE A 188 -27.07 -2.27 3.02
C ILE A 188 -27.44 -1.04 3.86
N ALA A 189 -27.01 -0.98 5.13
CA ALA A 189 -27.26 0.17 5.99
C ALA A 189 -26.65 1.46 5.42
N MET A 190 -25.43 1.41 4.88
CA MET A 190 -24.81 2.56 4.21
C MET A 190 -25.59 3.02 2.97
N ALA A 191 -26.09 2.08 2.15
CA ALA A 191 -26.91 2.41 0.99
C ALA A 191 -28.23 3.10 1.40
N VAL A 192 -28.90 2.58 2.42
CA VAL A 192 -30.17 3.13 2.93
C VAL A 192 -29.96 4.49 3.61
N ALA A 193 -28.83 4.70 4.28
CA ALA A 193 -28.51 5.96 4.95
C ALA A 193 -28.10 7.09 3.98
N GLY A 194 -27.89 6.81 2.69
CA GLY A 194 -27.56 7.83 1.68
C GLY A 194 -26.21 8.52 1.92
N THR A 195 -25.27 7.85 2.59
CA THR A 195 -23.94 8.42 2.87
C THR A 195 -23.15 8.60 1.57
N ALA A 196 -22.12 9.45 1.58
CA ALA A 196 -21.25 9.75 0.44
C ALA A 196 -20.49 8.53 -0.17
N THR A 197 -20.81 7.31 0.28
CA THR A 197 -20.24 6.02 -0.11
C THR A 197 -21.23 5.13 -0.88
N ASP A 198 -22.34 5.67 -1.40
CA ASP A 198 -23.39 4.93 -2.14
C ASP A 198 -22.82 4.13 -3.34
N ASP A 199 -21.88 4.72 -4.10
CA ASP A 199 -21.23 4.05 -5.23
C ASP A 199 -20.49 2.75 -4.84
N LEU A 200 -19.95 2.69 -3.62
CA LEU A 200 -19.24 1.52 -3.12
C LEU A 200 -20.22 0.43 -2.67
N ALA A 201 -21.32 0.83 -2.05
CA ALA A 201 -22.38 -0.09 -1.66
C ALA A 201 -23.02 -0.75 -2.90
N ARG A 202 -23.27 0.03 -3.95
CA ARG A 202 -23.78 -0.47 -5.24
C ARG A 202 -22.83 -1.47 -5.89
N LYS A 203 -21.53 -1.16 -5.96
CA LYS A 203 -20.51 -2.09 -6.51
C LYS A 203 -20.45 -3.41 -5.74
N TYR A 204 -20.50 -3.36 -4.42
CA TYR A 204 -20.48 -4.56 -3.59
C TYR A 204 -21.76 -5.41 -3.76
N LEU A 205 -22.94 -4.76 -3.79
CA LEU A 205 -24.21 -5.43 -4.04
C LEU A 205 -24.26 -6.07 -5.45
N GLN A 206 -23.70 -5.40 -6.46
CA GLN A 206 -23.64 -5.92 -7.83
C GLN A 206 -22.75 -7.17 -7.96
N VAL A 207 -21.63 -7.21 -7.23
CA VAL A 207 -20.76 -8.41 -7.16
C VAL A 207 -21.49 -9.57 -6.48
N LEU A 208 -22.24 -9.30 -5.40
CA LEU A 208 -23.03 -10.32 -4.70
C LEU A 208 -24.23 -10.81 -5.52
N SER A 209 -24.84 -9.96 -6.34
CA SER A 209 -25.94 -10.33 -7.23
C SER A 209 -25.46 -11.06 -8.50
N GLY A 210 -24.16 -11.37 -8.62
CA GLY A 210 -23.59 -12.11 -9.76
C GLY A 210 -23.48 -11.31 -11.06
N GLY A 211 -23.54 -9.98 -11.00
CA GLY A 211 -23.34 -9.14 -12.18
C GLY A 211 -21.86 -9.08 -12.57
N GLN A 212 -21.55 -9.30 -13.86
CA GLN A 212 -20.19 -9.08 -14.37
C GLN A 212 -19.73 -7.64 -14.07
N PRO A 213 -18.45 -7.42 -13.69
CA PRO A 213 -17.93 -6.09 -13.43
C PRO A 213 -17.85 -5.30 -14.74
N GLY A 214 -18.89 -4.50 -15.01
CA GLY A 214 -18.87 -3.52 -16.08
C GLY A 214 -17.80 -2.46 -15.80
N SER A 215 -17.04 -2.10 -16.83
CA SER A 215 -16.09 -0.98 -16.82
C SER A 215 -16.69 0.27 -16.18
N PRO A 216 -15.93 1.08 -15.42
CA PRO A 216 -16.45 2.31 -14.85
C PRO A 216 -16.73 3.31 -15.98
N GLY A 217 -18.00 3.42 -16.37
CA GLY A 217 -18.48 4.51 -17.22
C GLY A 217 -18.50 5.79 -16.40
N LEU A 218 -17.81 6.82 -16.89
CA LEU A 218 -17.90 8.17 -16.36
C LEU A 218 -19.34 8.67 -16.49
N SER A 219 -19.90 9.10 -15.37
CA SER A 219 -21.21 9.75 -15.29
C SER A 219 -21.15 11.14 -15.94
N ARG A 220 -21.45 11.21 -17.24
CA ARG A 220 -22.15 12.32 -17.90
C ARG A 220 -22.31 12.04 -19.40
N ASP A 221 -23.48 11.53 -19.77
CA ASP A 221 -24.22 12.12 -20.88
C ASP A 221 -25.72 11.86 -20.66
N ARG A 222 -26.46 12.97 -20.55
CA ARG A 222 -27.90 13.01 -20.78
C ARG A 222 -28.06 13.87 -22.04
N MET A 223 -28.39 13.24 -23.16
CA MET A 223 -29.48 13.60 -24.05
C MET A 223 -29.99 12.33 -24.72
#